data_AF-A0A3D3NZS4-F1
#
_entry.id   AF-A0A3D3NZS4-F1
#
_cell.length_a   1.000
_cell.length_b   1.000
_cell.length_c   1.000
_cell.angle_alpha   90.00
_cell.angle_beta   90.00
_cell.angle_gamma   90.00
#
_symmetry.space_group_name_H-M   'P 1'
#
loop_
_entity.id
_entity.type
_entity.pdbx_description
1 polymer ?
#
loop_
_entity_poly.entity_id
_entity_poly.type
_entity_poly.pdbx_seq_one_letter_code
_entity_poly.pdbx_strand_id
1 'polypeptide(L)'
;MGHLFEGQKLHGVSSIPHLQCLVGSKSDPLRLPEDGYEEFVPGYSKLSRPERIAHIEAEKSKIIAFGDAWNLVLKRFGQETVDGLSKVSPAFTSSGESPRHRALKEHVIKNPGIVGASKYAEVHPEYILPSQDRLDILFKQPKRWTAVEVKSRVSDSVEGDYKRGLYQIVKYRALIDAMRRDPGHNVPVEVTVLLVLESSLPEDLQPLAEKLDVEAILTRLPE
;
A
#
# COMPACT_ATOMS: atom_id res chain seq x y z
N MET A 1 -20.56 -20.69 -0.90
CA MET A 1 -20.58 -19.57 0.06
C MET A 1 -21.11 -18.25 -0.52
N GLY A 2 -21.42 -18.16 -1.83
CA GLY A 2 -21.74 -16.90 -2.50
C GLY A 2 -22.98 -16.15 -2.01
N HIS A 3 -24.11 -16.84 -1.78
CA HIS A 3 -25.41 -16.20 -1.51
C HIS A 3 -25.79 -16.13 -0.02
N LEU A 4 -24.83 -16.26 0.90
CA LEU A 4 -25.13 -16.36 2.34
C LEU A 4 -25.96 -15.16 2.87
N PHE A 5 -25.77 -13.99 2.27
CA PHE A 5 -26.43 -12.75 2.66
C PHE A 5 -27.63 -12.37 1.78
N GLU A 6 -27.91 -13.13 0.72
CA GLU A 6 -29.04 -12.83 -0.16
C GLU A 6 -30.38 -13.02 0.53
N GLY A 7 -31.27 -12.04 0.36
CA GLY A 7 -32.59 -12.03 1.00
C GLY A 7 -32.57 -11.76 2.52
N GLN A 8 -31.40 -11.57 3.13
CA GLN A 8 -31.32 -11.23 4.56
C GLN A 8 -31.61 -9.74 4.74
N LYS A 9 -32.69 -9.43 5.47
CA LYS A 9 -32.97 -8.07 5.95
C LYS A 9 -32.46 -7.94 7.38
N LEU A 10 -31.50 -7.05 7.58
CA LEU A 10 -31.07 -6.65 8.92
C LEU A 10 -31.82 -5.37 9.31
N HIS A 11 -32.46 -5.39 10.47
CA HIS A 11 -33.22 -4.24 10.95
C HIS A 11 -32.27 -3.05 11.18
N GLY A 12 -32.57 -1.89 10.59
CA GLY A 12 -31.75 -0.67 10.72
C GLY A 12 -30.59 -0.56 9.73
N VAL A 13 -30.46 -1.47 8.76
CA VAL A 13 -29.42 -1.44 7.72
C VAL A 13 -30.08 -1.53 6.34
N SER A 14 -29.71 -0.63 5.42
CA SER A 14 -30.28 -0.58 4.06
C SER A 14 -29.81 -1.73 3.16
N SER A 15 -28.53 -2.10 3.24
CA SER A 15 -27.97 -3.27 2.54
C SER A 15 -26.66 -3.71 3.18
N ILE A 16 -26.36 -5.02 3.11
CA ILE A 16 -25.05 -5.57 3.48
C ILE A 16 -24.12 -5.37 2.27
N PRO A 17 -22.93 -4.75 2.41
CA PRO A 17 -21.96 -4.61 1.32
C PRO A 17 -21.48 -5.95 0.77
N HIS A 18 -21.08 -5.99 -0.51
CA HIS A 18 -20.67 -7.21 -1.19
C HIS A 18 -19.25 -7.65 -0.77
N LEU A 19 -19.15 -8.49 0.26
CA LEU A 19 -17.89 -9.08 0.71
C LEU A 19 -17.16 -9.89 -0.38
N GLN A 20 -17.89 -10.35 -1.40
CA GLN A 20 -17.34 -11.07 -2.55
C GLN A 20 -16.31 -10.21 -3.31
N CYS A 21 -16.35 -8.88 -3.18
CA CYS A 21 -15.35 -7.99 -3.77
C CYS A 21 -13.93 -8.16 -3.19
N LEU A 22 -13.81 -8.79 -2.01
CA LEU A 22 -12.53 -9.09 -1.36
C LEU A 22 -11.82 -10.31 -1.96
N VAL A 23 -12.54 -11.13 -2.74
CA VAL A 23 -11.99 -12.34 -3.36
C VAL A 23 -11.40 -11.96 -4.72
N GLY A 24 -10.10 -11.68 -4.72
CA GLY A 24 -9.34 -11.30 -5.90
C GLY A 24 -8.71 -12.47 -6.65
N SER A 25 -8.57 -12.32 -7.97
CA SER A 25 -7.79 -13.26 -8.78
C SER A 25 -6.32 -13.30 -8.36
N LYS A 26 -5.70 -14.48 -8.44
CA LYS A 26 -4.25 -14.65 -8.23
C LYS A 26 -3.42 -14.20 -9.43
N SER A 27 -4.00 -14.20 -10.63
CA SER A 27 -3.31 -13.82 -11.87
C SER A 27 -3.36 -12.31 -12.14
N ASP A 28 -4.29 -11.58 -11.51
CA ASP A 28 -4.33 -10.11 -11.59
C ASP A 28 -3.42 -9.47 -10.53
N PRO A 29 -2.43 -8.64 -10.90
CA PRO A 29 -1.55 -7.96 -9.95
C PRO A 29 -2.29 -7.01 -8.99
N LEU A 30 -3.47 -6.52 -9.38
CA LEU A 30 -4.34 -5.67 -8.55
C LEU A 30 -5.36 -6.49 -7.74
N ARG A 31 -5.34 -7.83 -7.86
CA ARG A 31 -6.26 -8.75 -7.16
C ARG A 31 -7.73 -8.37 -7.37
N LEU A 32 -8.09 -7.93 -8.58
CA LEU A 32 -9.48 -7.63 -8.89
C LEU A 32 -10.30 -8.93 -8.93
N PRO A 33 -11.57 -8.92 -8.50
CA PRO A 33 -12.48 -10.04 -8.73
C PRO A 33 -12.64 -10.34 -10.21
N GLU A 34 -12.74 -11.63 -10.52
CA GLU A 34 -13.03 -12.17 -11.85
C GLU A 34 -14.55 -12.22 -12.12
N ASP A 35 -14.94 -12.87 -13.20
CA ASP A 35 -16.32 -12.92 -13.69
C ASP A 35 -17.31 -13.54 -12.68
N GLY A 36 -16.84 -14.33 -11.71
CA GLY A 36 -17.69 -14.84 -10.61
C GLY A 36 -18.31 -13.73 -9.74
N TYR A 37 -17.80 -12.50 -9.82
CA TYR A 37 -18.39 -11.34 -9.12
C TYR A 37 -19.61 -10.75 -9.85
N GLU A 38 -19.77 -11.02 -11.16
CA GLU A 38 -20.94 -10.62 -11.97
C GLU A 38 -22.26 -11.12 -11.38
N GLU A 39 -22.23 -12.29 -10.73
CA GLU A 39 -23.38 -12.90 -10.06
C GLU A 39 -23.96 -11.99 -8.96
N PHE A 40 -23.11 -11.23 -8.28
CA PHE A 40 -23.51 -10.32 -7.19
C PHE A 40 -23.69 -8.88 -7.66
N VAL A 41 -22.94 -8.48 -8.69
CA VAL A 41 -22.99 -7.15 -9.29
C VAL A 41 -23.14 -7.27 -10.80
N PRO A 42 -24.38 -7.32 -11.31
CA PRO A 42 -24.66 -7.38 -12.74
C PRO A 42 -24.03 -6.20 -13.49
N GLY A 43 -23.33 -6.49 -14.58
CA GLY A 43 -22.62 -5.53 -15.39
C GLY A 43 -21.15 -5.31 -15.01
N TYR A 44 -20.64 -5.92 -13.94
CA TYR A 44 -19.24 -5.78 -13.52
C TYR A 44 -18.24 -6.26 -14.60
N SER A 45 -18.52 -7.41 -15.24
CA SER A 45 -17.73 -7.96 -16.34
C SER A 45 -17.66 -7.04 -17.56
N LYS A 46 -18.63 -6.12 -17.71
CA LYS A 46 -18.69 -5.16 -18.82
C LYS A 46 -17.91 -3.87 -18.54
N LEU A 47 -17.50 -3.64 -17.29
CA LEU A 47 -16.74 -2.46 -16.91
C LEU A 47 -15.31 -2.54 -17.46
N SER A 48 -14.78 -1.39 -17.89
CA SER A 48 -13.37 -1.24 -18.20
C SER A 48 -12.50 -1.44 -16.95
N ARG A 49 -11.21 -1.72 -17.13
CA ARG A 49 -10.29 -1.94 -16.00
C ARG A 49 -10.26 -0.76 -15.00
N PRO A 50 -10.21 0.52 -15.42
CA PRO A 50 -10.32 1.65 -14.49
C PRO A 50 -11.64 1.69 -13.71
N GLU A 51 -12.76 1.39 -14.38
CA GLU A 51 -14.08 1.36 -13.74
C GLU A 51 -14.22 0.21 -12.75
N ARG A 52 -13.66 -0.97 -13.05
CA ARG A 52 -13.58 -2.09 -12.10
C ARG A 52 -12.79 -1.69 -10.85
N ILE A 53 -11.64 -1.03 -11.02
CA ILE A 53 -10.85 -0.53 -9.88
C ILE A 53 -11.68 0.44 -9.04
N ALA A 54 -12.29 1.45 -9.67
CA ALA A 54 -13.11 2.44 -8.97
C ALA A 54 -14.31 1.79 -8.25
N HIS A 55 -14.97 0.83 -8.89
CA HIS A 55 -16.07 0.08 -8.30
C HIS A 55 -15.63 -0.69 -7.05
N ILE A 56 -14.53 -1.44 -7.14
CA ILE A 56 -14.02 -2.25 -6.03
C ILE A 56 -13.60 -1.37 -4.85
N GLU A 57 -12.94 -0.25 -5.10
CA GLU A 57 -12.57 0.70 -4.03
C GLU A 57 -13.79 1.34 -3.37
N ALA A 58 -14.84 1.65 -4.14
CA ALA A 58 -16.11 2.12 -3.59
C ALA A 58 -16.78 1.04 -2.72
N GLU A 59 -16.78 -0.22 -3.14
CA GLU A 59 -17.39 -1.30 -2.37
C GLU A 59 -16.61 -1.62 -1.09
N LYS A 60 -15.27 -1.63 -1.14
CA LYS A 60 -14.42 -1.72 0.06
C LYS A 60 -14.69 -0.60 1.04
N SER A 61 -14.90 0.62 0.55
CA SER A 61 -15.25 1.76 1.39
C SER A 61 -16.57 1.54 2.13
N LYS A 62 -17.56 0.92 1.48
CA LYS A 62 -18.82 0.53 2.14
C LYS A 62 -18.61 -0.54 3.20
N ILE A 63 -17.78 -1.56 2.93
CA ILE A 63 -17.46 -2.63 3.89
C ILE A 63 -16.86 -2.04 5.18
N ILE A 64 -15.93 -1.09 5.05
CA ILE A 64 -15.31 -0.40 6.19
C ILE A 64 -16.35 0.46 6.92
N ALA A 65 -17.09 1.30 6.18
CA ALA A 65 -18.10 2.18 6.75
C ALA A 65 -19.24 1.43 7.44
N PHE A 66 -19.45 0.15 7.09
CA PHE A 66 -20.40 -0.72 7.76
C PHE A 66 -20.05 -0.95 9.24
N GLY A 67 -18.77 -0.90 9.61
CA GLY A 67 -18.29 -0.80 10.99
C GLY A 67 -18.99 -1.74 11.98
N ASP A 68 -19.51 -1.19 13.08
CA ASP A 68 -20.19 -1.97 14.13
C ASP A 68 -21.48 -2.66 13.64
N ALA A 69 -22.04 -2.29 12.49
CA ALA A 69 -23.19 -3.00 11.91
C ALA A 69 -22.83 -4.44 11.50
N TRP A 70 -21.55 -4.79 11.36
CA TRP A 70 -21.11 -6.18 11.22
C TRP A 70 -21.54 -7.06 12.40
N ASN A 71 -21.68 -6.49 13.60
CA ASN A 71 -22.21 -7.23 14.75
C ASN A 71 -23.68 -7.64 14.58
N LEU A 72 -24.46 -6.93 13.74
CA LEU A 72 -25.82 -7.35 13.40
C LEU A 72 -25.81 -8.60 12.52
N VAL A 73 -24.85 -8.69 11.58
CA VAL A 73 -24.63 -9.89 10.75
C VAL A 73 -24.23 -11.05 11.65
N LEU A 74 -23.25 -10.87 12.54
CA LEU A 74 -22.78 -11.93 13.46
C LEU A 74 -23.91 -12.48 14.33
N LYS A 75 -24.69 -11.59 14.98
CA LYS A 75 -25.85 -11.98 15.78
C LYS A 75 -26.87 -12.79 14.97
N ARG A 76 -27.14 -12.39 13.72
CA ARG A 76 -28.10 -13.08 12.84
C ARG A 76 -27.71 -14.52 12.55
N PHE A 77 -26.41 -14.82 12.53
CA PHE A 77 -25.84 -16.15 12.32
C PHE A 77 -25.42 -16.86 13.62
N GLY A 78 -25.88 -16.35 14.78
CA GLY A 78 -25.60 -16.95 16.08
C GLY A 78 -24.12 -16.91 16.49
N GLN A 79 -23.36 -15.97 15.93
CA GLN A 79 -21.95 -15.76 16.27
C GLN A 79 -21.79 -14.70 17.36
N GLU A 80 -20.70 -14.78 18.10
CA GLU A 80 -20.34 -13.78 19.10
C GLU A 80 -19.99 -12.45 18.44
N THR A 81 -20.33 -11.34 19.11
CA THR A 81 -19.99 -9.99 18.65
C THR A 81 -18.55 -9.64 18.97
N VAL A 82 -17.96 -8.78 18.13
CA VAL A 82 -16.61 -8.27 18.34
C VAL A 82 -16.69 -6.81 18.77
N ASP A 83 -15.98 -6.46 19.85
CA ASP A 83 -15.86 -5.10 20.33
C ASP A 83 -14.84 -4.30 19.50
N GLY A 84 -15.16 -3.03 19.21
CA GLY A 84 -14.22 -2.09 18.58
C GLY A 84 -14.07 -2.19 17.07
N LEU A 85 -15.05 -2.73 16.34
CA LEU A 85 -15.04 -2.74 14.86
C LEU A 85 -15.03 -1.32 14.26
N SER A 86 -15.67 -0.35 14.93
CA SER A 86 -15.59 1.07 14.59
C SER A 86 -14.22 1.73 14.81
N LYS A 87 -13.27 1.06 15.48
CA LYS A 87 -11.89 1.55 15.64
C LYS A 87 -10.98 1.21 14.47
N VAL A 88 -11.48 0.49 13.46
CA VAL A 88 -10.74 0.30 12.21
C VAL A 88 -10.79 1.62 11.44
N SER A 89 -9.76 2.44 11.66
CA SER A 89 -9.46 3.60 10.83
C SER A 89 -9.54 3.19 9.35
N PRO A 90 -10.15 3.99 8.45
CA PRO A 90 -10.12 3.75 7.01
C PRO A 90 -8.72 3.51 6.44
N ALA A 91 -7.69 3.90 7.19
CA ALA A 91 -6.28 3.68 6.90
C ALA A 91 -5.81 2.22 6.91
N PHE A 92 -6.56 1.26 7.48
CA PHE A 92 -6.02 -0.10 7.69
C PHE A 92 -6.32 -1.13 6.59
N THR A 93 -7.18 -0.84 5.59
CA THR A 93 -7.54 -1.87 4.58
C THR A 93 -7.70 -1.39 3.14
N SER A 94 -7.17 -0.23 2.75
CA SER A 94 -6.81 -0.03 1.35
C SER A 94 -5.35 -0.45 1.14
N SER A 95 -5.15 -1.60 0.50
CA SER A 95 -3.92 -1.83 -0.27
C SER A 95 -3.83 -0.90 -1.50
N GLY A 96 -4.65 0.16 -1.53
CA GLY A 96 -4.46 1.35 -2.34
C GLY A 96 -3.58 2.32 -1.57
N GLU A 97 -2.38 2.52 -2.10
CA GLU A 97 -1.54 3.66 -1.79
C GLU A 97 -2.38 4.96 -1.71
N SER A 98 -2.20 5.77 -0.66
CA SER A 98 -2.95 7.02 -0.53
C SER A 98 -2.62 7.96 -1.72
N PRO A 99 -3.56 8.79 -2.21
CA PRO A 99 -3.27 9.74 -3.28
C PRO A 99 -2.03 10.62 -3.00
N ARG A 100 -1.78 10.92 -1.72
CA ARG A 100 -0.62 11.71 -1.30
C ARG A 100 0.69 10.93 -1.35
N HIS A 101 0.67 9.66 -0.94
CA HIS A 101 1.82 8.76 -1.09
C HIS A 101 2.17 8.58 -2.57
N ARG A 102 1.15 8.39 -3.43
CA ARG A 102 1.33 8.32 -4.88
C ARG A 102 1.90 9.60 -5.46
N ALA A 103 1.37 10.76 -5.06
CA ALA A 103 1.87 12.06 -5.48
C ALA A 103 3.33 12.27 -5.06
N LEU A 104 3.71 11.83 -3.86
CA LEU A 104 5.09 11.89 -3.38
C LEU A 104 6.03 10.99 -4.20
N LYS A 105 5.62 9.76 -4.54
CA LYS A 105 6.39 8.91 -5.45
C LYS A 105 6.59 9.57 -6.80
N GLU A 106 5.50 10.05 -7.41
CA GLU A 106 5.56 10.73 -8.71
C GLU A 106 6.47 11.97 -8.67
N HIS A 107 6.45 12.73 -7.58
CA HIS A 107 7.32 13.88 -7.39
C HIS A 107 8.80 13.49 -7.32
N VAL A 108 9.14 12.44 -6.58
CA VAL A 108 10.52 11.92 -6.52
C VAL A 108 10.97 11.37 -7.88
N ILE A 109 10.10 10.65 -8.59
CA ILE A 109 10.36 10.15 -9.95
C ILE A 109 10.63 11.29 -10.94
N LYS A 110 9.84 12.36 -10.88
CA LYS A 110 10.01 13.54 -11.75
C LYS A 110 11.22 14.39 -11.37
N ASN A 111 11.73 14.27 -10.14
CA ASN A 111 12.83 15.06 -9.60
C ASN A 111 13.90 14.17 -8.95
N PRO A 112 14.58 13.30 -9.73
CA PRO A 112 15.52 12.31 -9.19
C PRO A 112 16.72 12.93 -8.45
N GLY A 113 17.03 14.21 -8.70
CA GLY A 113 18.05 14.96 -7.98
C GLY A 113 17.79 15.08 -6.48
N ILE A 114 16.52 14.99 -6.02
CA ILE A 114 16.15 14.98 -4.58
C ILE A 114 16.87 13.86 -3.84
N VAL A 115 17.03 12.70 -4.50
CA VAL A 115 17.64 11.49 -3.94
C VAL A 115 19.04 11.23 -4.50
N GLY A 116 19.66 12.25 -5.11
CA GLY A 116 20.99 12.15 -5.71
C GLY A 116 21.07 11.22 -6.94
N ALA A 117 19.93 10.87 -7.55
CA ALA A 117 19.87 10.07 -8.76
C ALA A 117 19.96 10.93 -10.02
N SER A 118 20.52 10.37 -11.09
CA SER A 118 20.57 11.06 -12.39
C SER A 118 19.18 11.18 -13.01
N LYS A 119 18.94 12.28 -13.72
CA LYS A 119 17.76 12.44 -14.59
C LYS A 119 17.69 11.43 -15.74
N TYR A 120 18.78 10.71 -16.00
CA TYR A 120 18.88 9.66 -17.02
C TYR A 120 18.86 8.24 -16.43
N ALA A 121 18.60 8.09 -15.13
CA ALA A 121 18.49 6.77 -14.52
C ALA A 121 17.25 6.03 -15.06
N GLU A 122 17.37 4.71 -15.19
CA GLU A 122 16.22 3.85 -15.44
C GLU A 122 15.38 3.80 -14.16
N VAL A 123 14.10 4.15 -14.25
CA VAL A 123 13.21 4.26 -13.08
C VAL A 123 12.26 3.07 -13.02
N HIS A 124 12.26 2.36 -11.90
CA HIS A 124 11.33 1.27 -11.62
C HIS A 124 10.46 1.65 -10.42
N PRO A 125 9.24 2.16 -10.65
CA PRO A 125 8.26 2.28 -9.58
C PRO A 125 7.80 0.88 -9.14
N GLU A 126 7.48 0.73 -7.85
CA GLU A 126 6.92 -0.51 -7.29
C GLU A 126 7.79 -1.76 -7.56
N TYR A 127 9.11 -1.61 -7.49
CA TYR A 127 10.06 -2.67 -7.81
C TYR A 127 9.98 -3.84 -6.83
N ILE A 128 9.72 -5.05 -7.35
CA ILE A 128 9.61 -6.29 -6.56
C ILE A 128 11.01 -6.89 -6.37
N LEU A 129 11.43 -7.01 -5.11
CA LEU A 129 12.65 -7.69 -4.71
C LEU A 129 12.48 -9.22 -4.74
N PRO A 130 13.56 -10.02 -4.74
CA PRO A 130 13.47 -11.48 -4.70
C PRO A 130 12.71 -12.05 -3.49
N SER A 131 12.66 -11.30 -2.37
CA SER A 131 11.85 -11.64 -1.20
C SER A 131 10.34 -11.45 -1.40
N GLN A 132 9.91 -10.96 -2.57
CA GLN A 132 8.55 -10.49 -2.88
C GLN A 132 8.13 -9.21 -2.15
N ASP A 133 9.05 -8.58 -1.41
CA ASP A 133 8.85 -7.22 -0.94
C ASP A 133 8.85 -6.22 -2.10
N ARG A 134 8.16 -5.10 -1.93
CA ARG A 134 8.01 -4.07 -2.94
C ARG A 134 8.61 -2.75 -2.48
N LEU A 135 9.65 -2.29 -3.17
CA LEU A 135 10.19 -0.94 -3.04
C LEU A 135 9.22 0.06 -3.65
N ASP A 136 9.17 1.28 -3.12
CA ASP A 136 8.41 2.35 -3.77
C ASP A 136 9.02 2.76 -5.10
N ILE A 137 10.33 3.02 -5.11
CA ILE A 137 11.06 3.44 -6.32
C ILE A 137 12.48 2.86 -6.30
N LEU A 138 12.94 2.37 -7.44
CA LEU A 138 14.34 2.03 -7.67
C LEU A 138 14.86 2.76 -8.92
N PHE A 139 15.89 3.58 -8.75
CA PHE A 139 16.64 4.19 -9.84
C PHE A 139 17.86 3.32 -10.14
N LYS A 140 17.99 2.84 -11.38
CA LYS A 140 19.14 2.06 -11.84
C LYS A 140 20.01 2.86 -12.79
N GLN A 141 21.31 2.85 -12.51
CA GLN A 141 22.36 3.31 -13.40
C GLN A 141 23.48 2.26 -13.44
N PRO A 142 24.32 2.23 -14.49
CA PRO A 142 25.36 1.21 -14.63
C PRO A 142 26.32 1.11 -13.45
N LYS A 143 26.58 2.22 -12.75
CA LYS A 143 27.53 2.28 -11.64
C LYS A 143 26.88 2.49 -10.27
N ARG A 144 25.58 2.81 -10.22
CA ARG A 144 24.88 3.19 -9.00
C ARG A 144 23.41 2.81 -9.04
N TRP A 145 22.89 2.23 -7.96
CA TRP A 145 21.45 2.15 -7.73
C TRP A 145 21.04 3.03 -6.55
N THR A 146 19.86 3.65 -6.65
CA THR A 146 19.23 4.41 -5.57
C THR A 146 17.84 3.84 -5.32
N ALA A 147 17.67 3.13 -4.20
CA ALA A 147 16.37 2.63 -3.75
C ALA A 147 15.73 3.65 -2.79
N VAL A 148 14.43 3.85 -2.92
CA VAL A 148 13.69 4.86 -2.16
C VAL A 148 12.43 4.22 -1.59
N GLU A 149 12.18 4.47 -0.30
CA GLU A 149 10.88 4.32 0.36
C GLU A 149 10.36 5.72 0.67
N VAL A 150 9.07 5.98 0.47
CA VAL A 150 8.47 7.29 0.74
C VAL A 150 7.48 7.21 1.92
N LYS A 151 7.38 8.30 2.69
CA LYS A 151 6.34 8.49 3.71
C LYS A 151 5.74 9.89 3.56
N SER A 152 4.52 9.93 3.03
CA SER A 152 3.74 11.17 2.92
C SER A 152 3.30 11.67 4.31
N ARG A 153 2.78 12.89 4.37
CA ARG A 153 2.20 13.47 5.60
C ARG A 153 1.01 12.69 6.16
N VAL A 154 0.44 11.75 5.39
CA VAL A 154 -0.55 10.80 5.91
C VAL A 154 0.03 9.98 7.07
N SER A 155 1.35 9.76 7.08
CA SER A 155 2.05 9.02 8.15
C SER A 155 1.99 9.75 9.50
N ASP A 156 1.76 11.07 9.52
CA ASP A 156 1.59 11.85 10.76
C ASP A 156 0.40 11.36 11.60
N SER A 157 -0.62 10.79 10.95
CA SER A 157 -1.82 10.26 11.62
C SER A 157 -1.86 8.73 11.69
N VAL A 158 -0.80 8.04 11.27
CA VAL A 158 -0.71 6.58 11.29
C VAL A 158 0.37 6.15 12.27
N GLU A 159 -0.06 5.66 13.43
CA GLU A 159 0.82 5.22 14.50
C GLU A 159 1.83 4.17 14.00
N GLY A 160 3.11 4.44 14.20
CA GLY A 160 4.19 3.53 13.84
C GLY A 160 4.59 3.50 12.37
N ASP A 161 3.96 4.28 11.47
CA ASP A 161 4.30 4.21 10.03
C ASP A 161 5.71 4.76 9.72
N TYR A 162 6.14 5.84 10.39
CA TYR A 162 7.53 6.30 10.30
C TYR A 162 8.53 5.26 10.78
N LYS A 163 8.25 4.63 11.93
CA LYS A 163 9.08 3.56 12.48
C LYS A 163 9.16 2.37 11.50
N ARG A 164 8.03 2.01 10.87
CA ARG A 164 7.98 1.00 9.81
C ARG A 164 8.88 1.39 8.63
N GLY A 165 8.83 2.64 8.18
CA GLY A 165 9.72 3.19 7.15
C GLY A 165 11.20 2.99 7.47
N LEU A 166 11.64 3.29 8.70
CA LEU A 166 13.04 3.07 9.13
C LEU A 166 13.46 1.60 9.00
N TYR A 167 12.63 0.66 9.46
CA TYR A 167 12.93 -0.77 9.33
C TYR A 167 12.84 -1.28 7.88
N GLN A 168 12.00 -0.67 7.03
CA GLN A 168 11.95 -0.96 5.60
C GLN A 168 13.29 -0.61 4.94
N ILE A 169 13.91 0.53 5.25
CA ILE A 169 15.25 0.87 4.74
C ILE A 169 16.29 -0.18 5.12
N VAL A 170 16.31 -0.60 6.39
CA VAL A 170 17.23 -1.65 6.87
C VAL A 170 17.01 -2.95 6.10
N LYS A 171 15.75 -3.38 5.95
CA LYS A 171 15.38 -4.60 5.20
C LYS A 171 15.86 -4.53 3.76
N TYR A 172 15.59 -3.42 3.06
CA TYR A 172 15.91 -3.28 1.65
C TYR A 172 17.41 -3.19 1.39
N ARG A 173 18.15 -2.50 2.26
CA ARG A 173 19.62 -2.48 2.19
C ARG A 173 20.19 -3.89 2.29
N ALA A 174 19.73 -4.68 3.28
CA ALA A 174 20.17 -6.06 3.43
C ALA A 174 19.80 -6.95 2.21
N LEU A 175 18.61 -6.77 1.63
CA LEU A 175 18.18 -7.51 0.45
C LEU A 175 18.99 -7.14 -0.80
N ILE A 176 19.26 -5.86 -1.03
CA ILE A 176 20.06 -5.42 -2.18
C ILE A 176 21.52 -5.87 -2.02
N ASP A 177 22.06 -5.86 -0.81
CA ASP A 177 23.39 -6.41 -0.53
C ASP A 177 23.46 -7.91 -0.79
N ALA A 178 22.40 -8.66 -0.49
CA ALA A 178 22.28 -10.07 -0.85
C ALA A 178 22.20 -10.25 -2.38
N MET A 179 21.38 -9.44 -3.07
CA MET A 179 21.28 -9.46 -4.53
C MET A 179 22.62 -9.17 -5.21
N ARG A 180 23.48 -8.32 -4.63
CA ARG A 180 24.83 -8.05 -5.17
C ARG A 180 25.71 -9.30 -5.21
N ARG A 181 25.47 -10.27 -4.33
CA ARG A 181 26.20 -11.54 -4.28
C ARG A 181 25.66 -12.58 -5.26
N ASP A 182 24.50 -12.31 -5.86
CA ASP A 182 23.90 -13.13 -6.91
C ASP A 182 24.24 -12.54 -8.29
N PRO A 183 25.06 -13.24 -9.11
CA PRO A 183 25.42 -12.79 -10.45
C PRO A 183 24.23 -12.52 -11.38
N GLY A 184 23.05 -13.09 -11.10
CA GLY A 184 21.84 -12.90 -11.91
C GLY A 184 21.24 -11.49 -11.81
N HIS A 185 21.60 -10.71 -10.79
CA HIS A 185 20.98 -9.39 -10.55
C HIS A 185 21.81 -8.19 -11.02
N ASN A 186 23.12 -8.36 -11.27
CA ASN A 186 24.02 -7.30 -11.75
C ASN A 186 23.95 -5.99 -10.92
N VAL A 187 23.83 -6.11 -9.59
CA VAL A 187 23.78 -4.94 -8.70
C VAL A 187 25.15 -4.25 -8.67
N PRO A 188 25.24 -2.92 -8.87
CA PRO A 188 26.51 -2.21 -8.81
C PRO A 188 27.06 -2.13 -7.38
N VAL A 189 28.33 -1.71 -7.28
CA VAL A 189 28.99 -1.49 -5.99
C VAL A 189 28.31 -0.33 -5.24
N GLU A 190 28.05 0.79 -5.91
CA GLU A 190 27.37 1.93 -5.28
C GLU A 190 25.87 1.66 -5.18
N VAL A 191 25.37 1.53 -3.95
CA VAL A 191 23.93 1.44 -3.68
C VAL A 191 23.61 2.39 -2.55
N THR A 192 22.57 3.20 -2.73
CA THR A 192 21.99 4.05 -1.69
C THR A 192 20.55 3.62 -1.44
N VAL A 193 20.14 3.52 -0.18
CA VAL A 193 18.76 3.19 0.21
C VAL A 193 18.27 4.29 1.13
N LEU A 194 17.26 5.04 0.71
CA LEU A 194 16.86 6.31 1.31
C LEU A 194 15.41 6.29 1.75
N LEU A 195 15.14 6.94 2.89
CA LEU A 195 13.78 7.27 3.32
C LEU A 195 13.45 8.70 2.90
N VAL A 196 12.43 8.89 2.08
CA VAL A 196 11.96 10.24 1.70
C VAL A 196 10.69 10.57 2.47
N LEU A 197 10.68 11.71 3.14
CA LEU A 197 9.58 12.15 3.98
C LEU A 197 8.95 13.44 3.44
N GLU A 198 7.62 13.54 3.53
CA GLU A 198 6.90 14.80 3.27
C GLU A 198 6.81 15.71 4.50
N SER A 199 6.77 15.09 5.69
CA SER A 199 6.83 15.76 7.00
C SER A 199 8.13 15.39 7.72
N SER A 200 8.59 16.21 8.65
CA SER A 200 9.78 15.90 9.44
C SER A 200 9.63 14.57 10.20
N LEU A 201 10.73 13.82 10.33
CA LEU A 201 10.74 12.63 11.18
C LEU A 201 10.44 13.04 12.65
N PRO A 202 9.51 12.36 13.34
CA PRO A 202 9.23 12.62 14.75
C PRO A 202 10.51 12.58 15.60
N GLU A 203 10.64 13.51 16.56
CA GLU A 203 11.85 13.69 17.37
C GLU A 203 12.22 12.43 18.15
N ASP A 204 11.24 11.68 18.63
CA ASP A 204 11.41 10.42 19.34
C ASP A 204 11.98 9.29 18.45
N LEU A 205 11.87 9.40 17.13
CA LEU A 205 12.38 8.45 16.16
C LEU A 205 13.76 8.82 15.59
N GLN A 206 14.24 10.05 15.80
CA GLN A 206 15.57 10.46 15.33
C GLN A 206 16.70 9.60 15.91
N PRO A 207 16.74 9.28 17.23
CA PRO A 207 17.77 8.40 17.78
C PRO A 207 17.72 6.98 17.18
N LEU A 208 16.53 6.51 16.80
CA LEU A 208 16.38 5.22 16.14
C LEU A 208 16.93 5.26 14.71
N ALA A 209 16.65 6.33 13.96
CA ALA A 209 17.18 6.51 12.61
C ALA A 209 18.72 6.55 12.60
N GLU A 210 19.33 7.29 13.53
CA GLU A 210 20.79 7.31 13.70
C GLU A 210 21.34 5.92 14.04
N LYS A 211 20.73 5.22 15.02
CA LYS A 211 21.16 3.88 15.41
C LYS A 211 21.05 2.85 14.29
N LEU A 212 20.07 3.00 13.41
CA LEU A 212 19.86 2.13 12.25
C LEU A 212 20.64 2.58 11.01
N ASP A 213 21.41 3.68 11.10
CA ASP A 213 22.11 4.29 9.97
C ASP A 213 21.17 4.50 8.78
N VAL A 214 20.05 5.17 9.03
CA VAL A 214 19.02 5.48 8.04
C VAL A 214 19.05 6.96 7.73
N GLU A 215 19.35 7.29 6.47
CA GLU A 215 19.27 8.65 5.95
C GLU A 215 17.82 8.99 5.55
N ALA A 216 17.28 10.04 6.17
CA ALA A 216 15.96 10.57 5.87
C ALA A 216 16.06 11.93 5.16
N ILE A 217 15.46 12.04 3.97
CA ILE A 217 15.44 13.26 3.16
C ILE A 217 14.04 13.87 3.23
N LEU A 218 13.96 15.13 3.64
CA LEU A 218 12.71 15.89 3.63
C LEU A 218 12.50 16.53 2.25
N THR A 219 11.34 16.30 1.64
CA THR A 219 10.90 17.01 0.43
C THR A 219 9.42 17.37 0.54
N ARG A 220 9.01 18.51 -0.04
CA ARG A 220 7.62 18.94 -0.03
C ARG A 220 7.03 18.86 -1.42
N LEU A 221 5.80 18.34 -1.50
CA LEU A 221 5.02 18.45 -2.72
C LEU A 221 4.71 19.93 -2.99
N PRO A 222 4.79 20.38 -4.25
CA PRO A 222 4.31 21.71 -4.62
C PRO A 222 2.82 21.86 -4.27
N GLU A 223 2.45 23.05 -3.80
CA GLU A 223 1.07 23.42 -3.45
C GLU A 223 0.13 23.41 -4.66
#